data_AF-A0A2N1ANA1-F1
#
_entry.id   AF-A0A2N1ANA1-F1
#
_cell.length_a   1.000
_cell.length_b   1.000
_cell.length_c   1.000
_cell.angle_alpha   90.00
_cell.angle_beta   90.00
_cell.angle_gamma   90.00
#
_symmetry.space_group_name_H-M   'P 1'
#
loop_
_entity.id
_entity.type
_entity.pdbx_description
1 polymer ?
#
loop_
_entity_poly.entity_id
_entity_poly.type
_entity_poly.pdbx_seq_one_letter_code
_entity_poly.pdbx_strand_id
1 'polypeptide(L)' 'MTKRIALHFTRAEFACNCGCGFDTIDTATLGIVEAVREHFGSPVTVTSG' A
#
# COMPACT_ATOMS: atom_id res chain seq x y z
N MET A 1 15.69 -2.41 2.74
CA MET A 1 15.39 -1.93 1.38
C MET A 1 13.90 -2.07 1.14
N THR A 2 13.16 -0.97 1.05
CA THR A 2 11.71 -1.00 0.89
C THR A 2 11.36 -1.33 -0.57
N LYS A 3 10.76 -2.50 -0.82
CA LYS A 3 10.37 -2.94 -2.18
C LYS A 3 9.13 -2.16 -2.61
N ARG A 4 9.25 -1.35 -3.67
CA ARG A 4 8.09 -0.75 -4.35
C ARG A 4 7.28 -1.85 -5.04
N ILE A 5 5.97 -1.81 -4.85
CA ILE A 5 5.04 -2.76 -5.50
C ILE A 5 4.08 -2.05 -6.45
N ALA A 6 4.00 -0.73 -6.37
CA ALA A 6 3.36 0.13 -7.35
C ALA A 6 4.12 1.48 -7.42
N LEU A 7 3.64 2.42 -8.23
CA LEU A 7 4.31 3.71 -8.45
C LEU A 7 4.45 4.49 -7.15
N HIS A 8 3.42 4.44 -6.33
CA HIS A 8 3.25 5.29 -5.17
C HIS A 8 3.32 4.54 -3.84
N PHE A 9 3.28 3.20 -3.88
CA PHE A 9 3.26 2.36 -2.69
C PHE A 9 4.39 1.34 -2.64
N THR A 10 4.83 1.08 -1.42
CA THR A 10 5.78 0.05 -1.05
C THR A 10 5.10 -1.08 -0.29
N ARG A 11 5.73 -2.26 -0.31
CA ARG A 11 5.21 -3.43 0.41
C ARG A 11 5.09 -3.20 1.91
N ALA A 12 6.03 -2.49 2.52
CA ALA A 12 6.07 -2.27 3.96
C ALA A 12 4.88 -1.43 4.49
N GLU A 13 4.25 -0.62 3.63
CA GLU A 13 3.07 0.18 4.00
C GLU A 13 1.84 -0.70 4.26
N PHE A 14 1.81 -1.91 3.71
CA PHE A 14 0.72 -2.87 3.88
C PHE A 14 1.05 -3.95 4.92
N ALA A 15 2.05 -3.72 5.78
CA ALA A 15 2.37 -4.64 6.85
C ALA A 15 1.36 -4.54 8.00
N CYS A 16 0.96 -5.68 8.57
CA CYS A 16 0.17 -5.68 9.80
C CYS A 16 0.99 -5.17 10.98
N ASN A 17 0.44 -4.22 11.75
CA ASN A 17 1.06 -3.71 12.98
C ASN A 17 1.02 -4.70 14.16
N CYS A 18 0.35 -5.84 13.98
CA CYS A 18 0.25 -6.91 14.98
C CYS A 18 1.56 -7.71 15.17
N GLY A 19 2.61 -7.42 14.39
CA GLY A 19 3.92 -8.07 14.53
C GLY A 19 4.01 -9.46 13.88
N CYS A 20 2.99 -9.89 13.14
CA CYS A 20 2.99 -11.17 12.44
C CYS A 20 3.92 -11.20 11.21
N GLY A 21 4.39 -10.04 10.74
CA GLY A 21 5.24 -9.91 9.56
C GLY A 21 4.53 -10.11 8.22
N PHE A 22 3.20 -10.21 8.21
CA PHE A 22 2.42 -10.28 6.97
C PHE A 22 2.32 -8.89 6.33
N ASP A 23 2.67 -8.82 5.05
CA ASP A 23 2.69 -7.60 4.23
C ASP A 23 2.11 -7.82 2.81
N THR A 24 1.30 -8.87 2.65
CA THR A 24 0.74 -9.25 1.36
C THR A 24 -0.58 -8.54 1.13
N ILE A 25 -0.63 -7.74 0.08
CA ILE A 25 -1.83 -7.07 -0.42
C ILE A 25 -2.31 -7.71 -1.73
N ASP A 26 -3.62 -7.79 -1.91
CA ASP A 26 -4.25 -8.20 -3.16
C ASP A 26 -4.03 -7.17 -4.29
N THR A 27 -3.84 -7.64 -5.52
CA THR A 27 -3.54 -6.79 -6.67
C THR A 27 -4.68 -5.83 -7.04
N ALA A 28 -5.94 -6.21 -6.80
CA ALA A 28 -7.08 -5.32 -7.08
C ALA A 28 -7.12 -4.18 -6.05
N THR A 29 -6.90 -4.48 -4.77
CA THR A 29 -6.80 -3.45 -3.72
C THR A 29 -5.67 -2.48 -4.01
N LEU A 30 -4.49 -2.97 -4.42
CA LEU A 30 -3.36 -2.13 -4.83
C LEU A 30 -3.73 -1.19 -5.98
N GLY A 31 -4.46 -1.69 -6.98
CA GLY A 31 -4.95 -0.87 -8.10
C GLY A 31 -5.94 0.21 -7.65
N ILE A 32 -6.83 -0.10 -6.72
CA ILE A 32 -7.81 0.86 -6.19
C ILE A 32 -7.12 2.01 -5.44
N VAL A 33 -6.15 1.72 -4.56
CA VAL A 33 -5.46 2.77 -3.80
C VAL A 33 -4.58 3.66 -4.68
N GLU A 34 -4.01 3.11 -5.76
CA GLU A 34 -3.33 3.89 -6.80
C GLU A 34 -4.31 4.82 -7.52
N ALA A 35 -5.46 4.29 -7.96
CA ALA A 35 -6.48 5.09 -8.62
C ALA A 35 -7.03 6.21 -7.71
N VAL A 36 -7.22 5.94 -6.41
CA VAL A 36 -7.63 6.96 -5.43
C VAL A 36 -6.58 8.06 -5.32
N ARG A 37 -5.30 7.71 -5.21
CA ARG A 37 -4.20 8.69 -5.14
C ARG A 37 -4.14 9.56 -6.39
N GLU A 38 -4.25 8.94 -7.57
CA GLU A 38 -4.27 9.66 -8.85
C GLU A 38 -5.50 10.57 -8.98
N HIS A 39 -6.68 10.08 -8.60
CA HIS A 39 -7.94 10.83 -8.71
C HIS A 39 -7.94 12.11 -7.88
N PHE A 40 -7.46 12.05 -6.63
CA PHE A 40 -7.42 13.19 -5.73
C PHE A 40 -6.12 14.01 -5.86
N GLY A 41 -5.14 13.55 -6.65
CA GLY A 41 -3.83 14.17 -6.77
C GLY A 41 -3.11 14.37 -5.43
N SER A 42 -3.45 13.56 -4.42
CA SER A 42 -3.04 13.74 -3.02
C SER A 42 -2.53 12.42 -2.44
N PRO A 43 -1.56 12.45 -1.51
CA PRO A 43 -1.03 11.23 -0.90
C PRO A 43 -2.11 10.43 -0.18
N VAL A 44 -2.06 9.10 -0.33
CA VAL A 44 -2.87 8.13 0.44
C VAL A 44 -1.93 7.45 1.42
N THR A 45 -2.25 7.53 2.72
CA THR A 45 -1.47 6.91 3.80
C THR A 45 -2.14 5.63 4.25
N VAL A 46 -1.46 4.50 4.11
CA VAL A 46 -1.91 3.21 4.66
C VAL A 46 -1.51 3.17 6.14
N THR A 47 -2.46 2.92 7.04
CA THR A 47 -2.23 2.91 8.49
C THR A 47 -2.03 1.51 9.06
N SER A 48 -2.54 0.48 8.38
CA SER A 48 -2.31 -0.95 8.66
C SER A 48 -2.66 -1.77 7.41
N GLY A 49 -1.97 -2.90 7.24
CA GLY A 49 -2.45 -4.03 6.43
C GLY A 49 -3.41 -4.94 7.18
#